data_AF-A0A1Y4LW31-F1
#
_entry.id   AF-A0A1Y4LW31-F1
#
_cell.length_a   1.000
_cell.length_b   1.000
_cell.length_c   1.000
_cell.angle_alpha   90.00
_cell.angle_beta   90.00
_cell.angle_gamma   90.00
#
_symmetry.space_group_name_H-M   'P 1'
#
loop_
_entity.id
_entity.type
_entity.pdbx_description
1 polymer ?
#
loop_
_entity_poly.entity_id
_entity_poly.type
_entity_poly.pdbx_seq_one_letter_code
_entity_poly.pdbx_strand_id
1 'polypeptide(L)'
;MEALREDPASVRVGGTSSAGSMDHVQFLKVAQAAGIESLDQISYAGFEGGRVLAQLLGGHVDIVSAGIGDVVGLVESGDVRVLGITAEQRVGSGIVAEMPTCVEQGIDATFYNWRGVFGPKDMPEEARKFWEETLAQLVQTQEWADTCEKYGWDMDYLGRQEFEAFLTGVNEEYAVLLEQVGLLGSE
;
A
#
# COMPACT_ATOMS: atom_id res chain seq x y z
N MET A 1 0.12 -13.15 12.38
CA MET A 1 -0.16 -12.19 13.47
C MET A 1 0.15 -12.74 14.85
N GLU A 2 -0.16 -14.01 15.14
CA GLU A 2 0.17 -14.62 16.45
C GLU A 2 1.64 -14.47 16.87
N ALA A 3 2.59 -14.80 15.98
CA ALA A 3 4.03 -14.60 16.25
C ALA A 3 4.39 -13.17 16.67
N LEU A 4 3.79 -12.15 16.03
CA LEU A 4 4.00 -10.74 16.37
C LEU A 4 3.35 -10.34 17.70
N ARG A 5 2.29 -11.04 18.14
CA ARG A 5 1.70 -10.82 19.48
C ARG A 5 2.60 -11.35 20.58
N GLU A 6 3.29 -12.45 20.33
CA GLU A 6 4.23 -13.04 21.28
C GLU A 6 5.54 -12.26 21.34
N ASP A 7 6.09 -11.91 20.17
CA ASP A 7 7.31 -11.12 20.03
C ASP A 7 7.22 -10.27 18.74
N PRO A 8 6.99 -8.96 18.85
CA PRO A 8 6.92 -8.05 17.70
C PRO A 8 8.17 -8.06 16.82
N ALA A 9 9.34 -8.43 17.35
CA ALA A 9 10.59 -8.49 16.59
C ALA A 9 10.83 -9.87 15.91
N SER A 10 9.97 -10.86 16.17
CA SER A 10 10.17 -12.25 15.71
C SER A 10 10.00 -12.45 14.20
N VAL A 11 9.34 -11.51 13.51
CA VAL A 11 9.07 -11.59 12.07
C VAL A 11 9.75 -10.42 11.37
N ARG A 12 10.67 -10.74 10.44
CA ARG A 12 11.34 -9.76 9.60
C ARG A 12 10.48 -9.44 8.39
N VAL A 13 10.01 -8.20 8.31
CA VAL A 13 9.15 -7.70 7.24
C VAL A 13 10.00 -7.01 6.18
N GLY A 14 9.85 -7.43 4.92
CA GLY A 14 10.41 -6.74 3.76
C GLY A 14 9.35 -5.90 3.05
N GLY A 15 9.76 -4.80 2.42
CA GLY A 15 8.95 -4.10 1.43
C GLY A 15 9.75 -3.62 0.22
N THR A 16 9.05 -3.18 -0.82
CA THR A 16 9.67 -2.59 -2.04
C THR A 16 10.04 -1.12 -1.84
N SER A 17 9.38 -0.47 -0.88
CA SER A 17 9.58 0.92 -0.50
C SER A 17 10.36 1.05 0.81
N SER A 18 10.85 2.25 1.11
CA SER A 18 11.66 2.52 2.31
C SER A 18 10.83 2.45 3.60
N ALA A 19 11.51 2.36 4.75
CA ALA A 19 10.83 2.53 6.04
C ALA A 19 10.05 3.86 6.06
N GLY A 20 8.78 3.78 6.44
CA GLY A 20 7.85 4.92 6.49
C GLY A 20 7.09 5.18 5.19
N SER A 21 7.40 4.47 4.11
CA SER A 21 6.65 4.51 2.86
C SER A 21 5.48 3.51 2.85
N MET A 22 4.73 3.48 1.74
CA MET A 22 3.44 2.79 1.60
C MET A 22 3.48 1.31 1.99
N ASP A 23 4.51 0.53 1.65
CA ASP A 23 4.53 -0.90 2.04
C ASP A 23 4.72 -1.09 3.54
N HIS A 24 5.48 -0.19 4.18
CA HIS A 24 5.65 -0.18 5.63
C HIS A 24 4.34 0.21 6.30
N VAL A 25 3.74 1.33 5.88
CA VAL A 25 2.45 1.84 6.38
C VAL A 25 1.35 0.80 6.23
N GLN A 26 1.26 0.15 5.05
CA GLN A 26 0.31 -0.93 4.79
C GLN A 26 0.43 -2.03 5.84
N PHE A 27 1.66 -2.51 6.10
CA PHE A 27 1.88 -3.57 7.07
C PHE A 27 1.54 -3.13 8.50
N LEU A 28 1.97 -1.93 8.88
CA LEU A 28 1.70 -1.36 10.20
C LEU A 28 0.20 -1.20 10.46
N LYS A 29 -0.59 -0.77 9.47
CA LYS A 29 -2.06 -0.71 9.58
C LYS A 29 -2.68 -2.09 9.84
N VAL A 30 -2.22 -3.12 9.14
CA VAL A 30 -2.68 -4.50 9.37
C VAL A 30 -2.27 -5.00 10.75
N ALA A 31 -1.03 -4.73 11.19
CA ALA A 31 -0.55 -5.12 12.51
C ALA A 31 -1.34 -4.42 13.63
N GLN A 32 -1.58 -3.12 13.49
CA GLN A 32 -2.38 -2.32 14.43
C GLN A 32 -3.81 -2.86 14.55
N ALA A 33 -4.48 -3.09 13.42
CA ALA A 33 -5.83 -3.67 13.39
C ALA A 33 -5.87 -5.11 13.94
N ALA A 34 -4.76 -5.84 13.86
CA ALA A 34 -4.63 -7.17 14.46
C ALA A 34 -4.36 -7.14 15.98
N GLY A 35 -4.27 -5.95 16.58
CA GLY A 35 -4.04 -5.73 18.00
C GLY A 35 -2.58 -5.80 18.43
N ILE A 36 -1.62 -5.57 17.52
CA ILE A 36 -0.21 -5.45 17.89
C ILE A 36 0.02 -4.05 18.47
N GLU A 37 0.39 -3.98 19.74
CA GLU A 37 0.58 -2.70 20.46
C GLU A 37 1.96 -2.07 20.19
N SER A 38 3.03 -2.87 20.20
CA SER A 38 4.41 -2.39 20.02
C SER A 38 4.84 -2.38 18.55
N LEU A 39 4.19 -1.52 17.76
CA LEU A 39 4.46 -1.38 16.33
C LEU A 39 5.90 -0.93 16.03
N ASP A 40 6.50 -0.14 16.93
CA ASP A 40 7.88 0.36 16.87
C ASP A 40 8.94 -0.74 16.93
N GLN A 41 8.58 -1.91 17.45
CA GLN A 41 9.48 -3.06 17.59
C GLN A 41 9.44 -4.00 16.36
N ILE A 42 8.54 -3.76 15.41
CA ILE A 42 8.43 -4.57 14.20
C ILE A 42 9.65 -4.34 13.32
N SER A 43 10.38 -5.42 13.00
CA SER A 43 11.53 -5.36 12.10
C SER A 43 11.08 -5.13 10.66
N TYR A 44 11.39 -3.95 10.10
CA TYR A 44 11.13 -3.63 8.70
C TYR A 44 12.40 -3.28 7.92
N ALA A 45 12.52 -3.82 6.70
CA ALA A 45 13.57 -3.47 5.75
C ALA A 45 13.00 -3.18 4.36
N GLY A 46 13.34 -2.00 3.81
CA GLY A 46 12.97 -1.59 2.46
C GLY A 46 14.01 -1.98 1.42
N PHE A 47 13.57 -2.56 0.30
CA PHE A 47 14.45 -3.01 -0.78
C PHE A 47 14.01 -2.41 -2.12
N GLU A 48 14.61 -1.27 -2.46
CA GLU A 48 14.38 -0.61 -3.74
C GLU A 48 14.78 -1.49 -4.94
N GLY A 49 14.08 -1.29 -6.06
CA GLY A 49 14.35 -1.95 -7.33
C GLY A 49 13.82 -3.38 -7.44
N GLY A 50 12.75 -3.73 -6.72
CA GLY A 50 12.06 -5.03 -6.84
C GLY A 50 12.83 -6.23 -6.26
N ARG A 51 13.87 -5.99 -5.46
CA ARG A 51 14.74 -7.05 -4.92
C ARG A 51 14.20 -7.73 -3.66
N VAL A 52 13.11 -7.22 -3.10
CA VAL A 52 12.52 -7.76 -1.86
C VAL A 52 12.16 -9.26 -1.99
N LEU A 53 11.74 -9.71 -3.16
CA LEU A 53 11.36 -11.11 -3.38
C LEU A 53 12.57 -12.05 -3.34
N ALA A 54 13.73 -11.61 -3.83
CA ALA A 54 14.97 -12.36 -3.68
C ALA A 54 15.38 -12.48 -2.19
N GLN A 55 15.07 -11.46 -1.38
CA GLN A 55 15.31 -11.51 0.08
C GLN A 55 14.39 -12.49 0.78
N LEU A 56 13.12 -12.56 0.35
CA LEU A 56 12.16 -13.55 0.85
C LEU A 56 12.60 -14.98 0.49
N LEU A 57 12.91 -15.22 -0.78
CA LEU A 57 13.34 -16.54 -1.27
C LEU A 57 14.68 -16.99 -0.65
N GLY A 58 15.57 -16.04 -0.32
CA GLY A 58 16.82 -16.29 0.39
C GLY A 58 16.67 -16.45 1.90
N GLY A 59 15.48 -16.22 2.48
CA GLY A 59 15.24 -16.28 3.93
C GLY A 59 15.81 -15.12 4.73
N HIS A 60 16.13 -14.00 4.08
CA HIS A 60 16.60 -12.77 4.73
C HIS A 60 15.46 -11.94 5.34
N VAL A 61 14.25 -12.06 4.78
CA VAL A 61 12.99 -11.60 5.38
C VAL A 61 12.01 -12.77 5.43
N ASP A 62 11.10 -12.75 6.40
CA ASP A 62 10.14 -13.83 6.63
C ASP A 62 8.82 -13.60 5.88
N ILE A 63 8.45 -12.33 5.71
CA ILE A 63 7.27 -11.90 4.96
C ILE A 63 7.58 -10.66 4.14
N VAL A 64 6.77 -10.43 3.10
CA VAL A 64 6.86 -9.24 2.26
C VAL A 64 5.51 -8.52 2.25
N SER A 65 5.55 -7.21 2.49
CA SER A 65 4.47 -6.29 2.20
C SER A 65 4.76 -5.64 0.85
N ALA A 66 3.91 -5.90 -0.14
CA ALA A 66 4.07 -5.41 -1.52
C ALA A 66 2.71 -5.36 -2.22
N GLY A 67 2.68 -4.79 -3.44
CA GLY A 67 1.51 -4.83 -4.30
C GLY A 67 1.28 -6.21 -4.91
N ILE A 68 0.02 -6.54 -5.21
CA ILE A 68 -0.37 -7.82 -5.84
C ILE A 68 0.40 -8.04 -7.15
N GLY A 69 0.56 -6.98 -7.96
CA GLY A 69 1.27 -7.04 -9.23
C GLY A 69 2.75 -7.42 -9.11
N ASP A 70 3.38 -7.16 -7.95
CA ASP A 70 4.77 -7.53 -7.71
C ASP A 70 4.94 -9.04 -7.44
N VAL A 71 3.89 -9.70 -6.92
CA VAL A 71 3.98 -11.08 -6.40
C VAL A 71 3.24 -12.10 -7.24
N VAL A 72 2.27 -11.70 -8.08
CA VAL A 72 1.34 -12.62 -8.74
C VAL A 72 2.04 -13.75 -9.51
N GLY A 73 3.11 -13.47 -10.26
CA GLY A 73 3.84 -14.49 -11.02
C GLY A 73 4.52 -15.52 -10.13
N LEU A 74 5.00 -15.13 -8.94
CA LEU A 74 5.59 -16.07 -7.98
C LEU A 74 4.51 -16.91 -7.29
N VAL A 75 3.33 -16.33 -7.05
CA VAL A 75 2.18 -17.08 -6.52
C VAL A 75 1.74 -18.15 -7.52
N GLU A 76 1.65 -17.81 -8.81
CA GLU A 76 1.33 -18.75 -9.88
C GLU A 76 2.35 -19.89 -10.00
N SER A 77 3.63 -19.60 -9.79
CA SER A 77 4.70 -20.61 -9.79
C SER A 77 4.73 -21.50 -8.55
N GLY A 78 4.05 -21.10 -7.46
CA GLY A 78 4.06 -21.78 -6.16
C GLY A 78 5.26 -21.44 -5.27
N ASP A 79 6.15 -20.54 -5.69
CA ASP A 79 7.34 -20.12 -4.93
C ASP A 79 6.97 -19.30 -3.69
N VAL A 80 5.86 -18.58 -3.72
CA VAL A 80 5.33 -17.80 -2.59
C VAL A 80 3.83 -18.02 -2.43
N ARG A 81 3.31 -17.70 -1.25
CA ARG A 81 1.86 -17.69 -0.97
C ARG A 81 1.46 -16.33 -0.41
N VAL A 82 0.27 -15.88 -0.77
CA VAL A 82 -0.32 -14.66 -0.18
C VAL A 82 -1.00 -15.00 1.13
N LEU A 83 -0.65 -14.27 2.19
CA LEU A 83 -1.24 -14.43 3.53
C LEU A 83 -2.52 -13.60 3.69
N GLY A 84 -2.62 -12.48 2.99
CA GLY A 84 -3.77 -11.59 3.04
C GLY A 84 -3.58 -10.43 2.07
N ILE A 85 -4.67 -9.97 1.47
CA ILE A 85 -4.74 -8.69 0.75
C ILE A 85 -5.52 -7.66 1.57
N THR A 86 -5.16 -6.39 1.43
CA THR A 86 -5.76 -5.27 2.18
C THR A 86 -6.95 -4.63 1.45
N ALA A 87 -7.67 -5.43 0.66
CA ALA A 87 -8.93 -5.03 0.02
C ALA A 87 -10.13 -5.41 0.90
N GLU A 88 -11.23 -4.67 0.78
CA GLU A 88 -12.47 -4.98 1.51
C GLU A 88 -13.02 -6.36 1.14
N GLN A 89 -12.95 -6.70 -0.15
CA GLN A 89 -13.38 -7.98 -0.71
C GLN A 89 -12.31 -8.51 -1.65
N ARG A 90 -12.40 -9.80 -1.99
CA ARG A 90 -11.49 -10.41 -2.98
C ARG A 90 -11.63 -9.70 -4.32
N VAL A 91 -10.51 -9.52 -5.01
CA VAL A 91 -10.43 -8.75 -6.26
C VAL A 91 -9.82 -9.56 -7.40
N GLY A 92 -9.91 -9.03 -8.61
CA GLY A 92 -9.25 -9.59 -9.78
C GLY A 92 -9.88 -10.90 -10.26
N SER A 93 -9.07 -11.73 -10.91
CA SER A 93 -9.48 -12.99 -11.50
C SER A 93 -8.37 -14.04 -11.36
N GLY A 94 -8.66 -15.30 -11.72
CA GLY A 94 -7.70 -16.39 -11.60
C GLY A 94 -7.22 -16.58 -10.16
N ILE A 95 -5.91 -16.79 -9.98
CA ILE A 95 -5.30 -17.01 -8.66
C ILE A 95 -5.45 -15.80 -7.72
N VAL A 96 -5.59 -14.58 -8.27
CA VAL A 96 -5.76 -13.35 -7.46
C VAL A 96 -7.10 -13.37 -6.73
N ALA A 97 -8.16 -13.88 -7.37
CA ALA A 97 -9.48 -14.02 -6.76
C ALA A 97 -9.51 -15.08 -5.64
N GLU A 98 -8.48 -15.91 -5.51
CA GLU A 98 -8.34 -16.91 -4.44
C GLU A 98 -7.62 -16.36 -3.20
N MET A 99 -7.01 -15.18 -3.30
CA MET A 99 -6.27 -14.57 -2.18
C MET A 99 -7.24 -14.12 -1.09
N PRO A 100 -7.05 -14.52 0.18
CA PRO A 100 -7.92 -14.09 1.27
C PRO A 100 -7.70 -12.61 1.58
N THR A 101 -8.74 -11.91 2.00
CA THR A 101 -8.58 -10.54 2.52
C THR A 101 -8.19 -10.55 3.99
N CYS A 102 -7.63 -9.45 4.50
CA CYS A 102 -7.44 -9.26 5.94
C CYS A 102 -8.80 -9.25 6.68
N VAL A 103 -9.81 -8.64 6.08
CA VAL A 103 -11.17 -8.54 6.63
C VAL A 103 -11.82 -9.92 6.79
N GLU A 104 -11.69 -10.81 5.79
CA GLU A 104 -12.14 -12.21 5.87
C GLU A 104 -11.50 -12.98 7.03
N GLN A 105 -10.30 -12.56 7.44
CA GLN A 105 -9.53 -13.16 8.52
C GLN A 105 -9.78 -12.49 9.88
N GLY A 106 -10.74 -11.56 9.96
CA GLY A 106 -11.10 -10.85 11.19
C GLY A 106 -10.12 -9.73 11.57
N ILE A 107 -9.29 -9.27 10.62
CA ILE A 107 -8.44 -8.10 10.79
C ILE A 107 -9.07 -6.96 9.99
N ASP A 108 -9.67 -5.99 10.70
CA ASP A 108 -10.34 -4.84 10.09
C ASP A 108 -9.33 -3.81 9.59
N ALA A 109 -8.63 -4.18 8.51
CA ALA A 109 -7.64 -3.36 7.86
C ALA A 109 -7.82 -3.39 6.35
N THR A 110 -8.02 -2.21 5.79
CA THR A 110 -7.96 -1.94 4.36
C THR A 110 -6.87 -0.93 4.08
N PHE A 111 -6.28 -1.03 2.90
CA PHE A 111 -5.25 -0.11 2.46
C PHE A 111 -5.37 0.11 0.96
N TYR A 112 -5.46 1.37 0.58
CA TYR A 112 -5.55 1.81 -0.80
C TYR A 112 -4.24 2.51 -1.20
N ASN A 113 -3.53 1.95 -2.17
CA ASN A 113 -2.25 2.48 -2.65
C ASN A 113 -2.49 3.57 -3.71
N TRP A 114 -3.00 4.72 -3.28
CA TRP A 114 -3.38 5.83 -4.15
C TRP A 114 -2.18 6.49 -4.85
N ARG A 115 -2.45 7.23 -5.92
CA ARG A 115 -1.48 8.07 -6.65
C ARG A 115 -2.06 9.47 -6.83
N GLY A 116 -1.19 10.48 -6.75
CA GLY A 116 -1.57 11.88 -6.90
C GLY A 116 -0.63 12.63 -7.84
N VAL A 117 -1.15 13.68 -8.48
CA VAL A 117 -0.37 14.62 -9.28
C VAL A 117 -0.31 15.95 -8.53
N PHE A 118 0.91 16.43 -8.27
CA PHE A 118 1.15 17.65 -7.50
C PHE A 118 1.81 18.71 -8.38
N GLY A 119 1.27 19.93 -8.34
CA GLY A 119 1.90 21.11 -8.93
C GLY A 119 2.79 21.84 -7.94
N PRO A 120 3.68 22.74 -8.39
CA PRO A 120 4.42 23.62 -7.51
C PRO A 120 3.49 24.56 -6.73
N LYS A 121 3.94 25.03 -5.56
CA LYS A 121 3.16 25.95 -4.71
C LYS A 121 2.64 27.18 -5.45
N ASP A 122 3.47 27.74 -6.34
CA ASP A 122 3.17 28.96 -7.10
C ASP A 122 2.73 28.66 -8.54
N MET A 123 2.09 27.49 -8.78
CA MET A 123 1.58 27.12 -10.11
C MET A 123 0.58 28.16 -10.65
N PRO A 124 0.77 28.69 -11.87
CA PRO A 124 -0.18 29.62 -12.48
C PRO A 124 -1.59 29.02 -12.59
N GLU A 125 -2.62 29.84 -12.39
CA GLU A 125 -4.00 29.37 -12.36
C GLU A 125 -4.42 28.73 -13.69
N GLU A 126 -3.98 29.29 -14.81
CA GLU A 126 -4.25 28.75 -16.14
C GLU A 126 -3.62 27.37 -16.35
N ALA A 127 -2.41 27.15 -15.85
CA ALA A 127 -1.72 25.86 -15.94
C ALA A 127 -2.42 24.82 -15.05
N ARG A 128 -2.80 25.21 -13.83
CA ARG A 128 -3.56 24.35 -12.92
C ARG A 128 -4.88 23.91 -13.56
N LYS A 129 -5.66 24.87 -14.08
CA LYS A 129 -6.95 24.60 -14.73
C LYS A 129 -6.79 23.68 -15.94
N PHE A 130 -5.78 23.91 -16.77
CA PHE A 130 -5.47 23.04 -17.91
C PHE A 130 -5.26 21.59 -17.47
N TRP A 131 -4.46 21.34 -16.44
CA TRP A 131 -4.20 19.99 -15.95
C TRP A 131 -5.41 19.35 -15.27
N GLU A 132 -6.18 20.10 -14.49
CA GLU A 132 -7.43 19.61 -13.88
C GLU A 132 -8.42 19.13 -14.96
N GLU A 133 -8.63 19.94 -16.00
CA GLU A 133 -9.52 19.59 -17.12
C GLU A 133 -8.97 18.41 -17.93
N THR A 134 -7.67 18.39 -18.20
CA THR A 134 -7.02 17.33 -18.98
C THR A 134 -7.09 15.99 -18.26
N LEU A 135 -6.79 15.94 -16.96
CA LEU A 135 -6.87 14.71 -16.16
C LEU A 135 -8.31 14.23 -16.03
N ALA A 136 -9.26 15.14 -15.79
CA ALA A 136 -10.67 14.80 -15.75
C ALA A 136 -11.19 14.21 -17.08
N GLN A 137 -10.67 14.67 -18.22
CA GLN A 137 -10.99 14.08 -19.53
C GLN A 137 -10.27 12.75 -19.76
N LEU A 138 -8.99 12.64 -19.38
CA LEU A 138 -8.20 11.43 -19.51
C LEU A 138 -8.88 10.24 -18.81
N VAL A 139 -9.37 10.44 -17.58
CA VAL A 139 -9.96 9.33 -16.82
C VAL A 139 -11.28 8.81 -17.41
N GLN A 140 -11.86 9.54 -18.36
CA GLN A 140 -13.09 9.14 -19.07
C GLN A 140 -12.80 8.40 -20.38
N THR A 141 -11.53 8.26 -20.79
CA THR A 141 -11.20 7.58 -22.06
C THR A 141 -11.15 6.07 -21.92
N GLN A 142 -11.41 5.35 -23.02
CA GLN A 142 -11.32 3.90 -23.04
C GLN A 142 -9.88 3.43 -22.79
N GLU A 143 -8.89 4.15 -23.31
CA GLU A 143 -7.48 3.82 -23.12
C GLU A 143 -7.08 3.86 -21.64
N TRP A 144 -7.66 4.77 -20.86
CA TRP A 144 -7.42 4.80 -19.42
C TRP A 144 -8.14 3.65 -18.70
N ALA A 145 -9.39 3.35 -19.08
CA ALA A 145 -10.10 2.17 -18.56
C ALA A 145 -9.34 0.86 -18.84
N ASP A 146 -8.86 0.66 -20.08
CA ASP A 146 -8.06 -0.50 -20.48
C ASP A 146 -6.73 -0.56 -19.71
N THR A 147 -6.13 0.60 -19.42
CA THR A 147 -4.91 0.71 -18.61
C THR A 147 -5.17 0.28 -17.17
N CYS A 148 -6.25 0.76 -16.56
CA CYS A 148 -6.67 0.36 -15.23
C CYS A 148 -6.92 -1.15 -15.15
N GLU A 149 -7.65 -1.73 -16.11
CA GLU A 149 -7.88 -3.18 -16.17
C GLU A 149 -6.57 -3.96 -16.30
N LYS A 150 -5.69 -3.54 -17.22
CA LYS A 150 -4.39 -4.20 -17.45
C LYS A 150 -3.51 -4.26 -16.21
N TYR A 151 -3.48 -3.19 -15.41
CA TYR A 151 -2.65 -3.11 -14.22
C TYR A 151 -3.39 -3.43 -12.91
N GLY A 152 -4.69 -3.77 -13.00
CA GLY A 152 -5.54 -4.04 -11.84
C GLY A 152 -5.71 -2.84 -10.92
N TRP A 153 -5.80 -1.63 -11.49
CA TRP A 153 -6.04 -0.40 -10.75
C TRP A 153 -7.53 -0.05 -10.70
N ASP A 154 -7.97 0.41 -9.54
CA ASP A 154 -9.33 0.93 -9.40
C ASP A 154 -9.43 2.34 -10.00
N MET A 155 -10.55 2.57 -10.70
CA MET A 155 -10.89 3.88 -11.23
C MET A 155 -11.51 4.76 -10.14
N ASP A 156 -10.67 5.37 -9.31
CA ASP A 156 -11.10 6.26 -8.21
C ASP A 156 -10.52 7.67 -8.39
N TYR A 157 -11.01 8.39 -9.41
CA TYR A 157 -10.56 9.75 -9.69
C TYR A 157 -11.18 10.75 -8.73
N LEU A 158 -10.34 11.46 -7.98
CA LEU A 158 -10.72 12.60 -7.16
C LEU A 158 -10.32 13.90 -7.83
N GLY A 159 -11.28 14.82 -7.95
CA GLY A 159 -11.02 16.21 -8.29
C GLY A 159 -10.23 16.91 -7.20
N ARG A 160 -9.80 18.14 -7.46
CA ARG A 160 -8.90 18.88 -6.55
C ARG A 160 -9.44 18.97 -5.11
N GLN A 161 -10.69 19.38 -4.92
CA GLN A 161 -11.22 19.63 -3.57
C GLN A 161 -11.37 18.32 -2.79
N GLU A 162 -11.87 17.28 -3.46
CA GLU A 162 -12.01 15.95 -2.91
C GLU A 162 -10.63 15.35 -2.57
N PHE A 163 -9.65 15.56 -3.45
CA PHE A 163 -8.28 15.08 -3.26
C PHE A 163 -7.57 15.83 -2.13
N GLU A 164 -7.75 17.15 -1.99
CA GLU A 164 -7.22 17.93 -0.86
C GLU A 164 -7.80 17.45 0.48
N ALA A 165 -9.12 17.17 0.53
CA ALA A 165 -9.76 16.62 1.73
C ALA A 165 -9.25 15.21 2.06
N PHE A 166 -9.15 14.35 1.05
CA PHE A 166 -8.58 13.01 1.18
C PHE A 166 -7.14 13.04 1.71
N LEU A 167 -6.28 13.89 1.13
CA LEU A 167 -4.89 14.04 1.56
C LEU A 167 -4.77 14.51 3.01
N THR A 168 -5.67 15.39 3.45
CA THR A 168 -5.68 15.85 4.85
C THR A 168 -5.91 14.67 5.79
N GLY A 169 -6.94 13.85 5.53
CA GLY A 169 -7.23 12.68 6.35
C GLY A 169 -6.11 11.62 6.33
N VAL A 170 -5.54 11.35 5.16
CA VAL A 170 -4.42 10.41 5.02
C VAL A 170 -3.17 10.90 5.77
N ASN A 171 -2.87 12.21 5.69
CA ASN A 171 -1.73 12.78 6.42
C ASN A 171 -1.91 12.67 7.93
N GLU A 172 -3.10 12.94 8.45
CA GLU A 172 -3.40 12.78 9.88
C GLU A 172 -3.23 11.33 10.32
N GLU A 173 -3.79 10.38 9.57
CA GLU A 173 -3.66 8.95 9.86
C GLU A 173 -2.20 8.49 9.86
N TYR A 174 -1.45 8.87 8.82
CA TYR A 174 -0.07 8.44 8.68
C TYR A 174 0.84 9.15 9.67
N ALA A 175 0.56 10.40 10.04
CA ALA A 175 1.32 11.10 11.08
C ALA A 175 1.26 10.34 12.41
N VAL A 176 0.06 9.95 12.85
CA VAL A 176 -0.12 9.18 14.09
C VAL A 176 0.64 7.86 14.03
N LEU A 177 0.52 7.12 12.92
CA LEU A 177 1.16 5.82 12.76
C LEU A 177 2.69 5.94 12.71
N LEU A 178 3.22 6.93 11.99
CA LEU A 178 4.65 7.14 11.83
C LEU A 178 5.29 7.71 13.10
N GLU A 179 4.57 8.53 13.87
CA GLU A 179 5.00 8.94 15.22
C GLU A 179 5.12 7.74 16.15
N GLN A 180 4.15 6.83 16.15
CA GLN A 180 4.18 5.62 16.98
C GLN A 180 5.41 4.75 16.73
N VAL A 181 5.89 4.70 15.48
CA VAL A 181 7.10 3.94 15.11
C VAL A 181 8.38 4.79 15.05
N GLY A 182 8.33 6.04 15.53
CA GLY A 182 9.49 6.93 15.62
C GLY A 182 10.06 7.40 14.27
N LEU A 183 9.24 7.40 13.21
CA LEU A 183 9.62 7.79 11.86
C LEU A 183 9.16 9.21 11.48
N LEU A 184 8.28 9.83 12.25
CA LEU A 184 8.08 11.28 12.20
C LEU A 184 9.04 11.93 13.20
N GLY A 185 9.86 12.88 12.74
CA GLY A 185 10.72 13.64 13.64
C GLY A 185 9.86 14.41 14.65
N SER A 186 10.16 14.30 15.94
CA SER A 186 9.59 15.20 16.94
C SER A 186 10.07 16.62 16.63
N GLU A 187 9.14 17.53 16.31
CA GLU A 187 9.43 18.97 16.31
C GLU A 187 9.90 19.46 17.69
#